data_AF-A0A2H9PV86-F1
#
_entry.id   AF-A0A2H9PV86-F1
#
_cell.length_a   1.000
_cell.length_b   1.000
_cell.length_c   1.000
_cell.angle_alpha   90.00
_cell.angle_beta   90.00
_cell.angle_gamma   90.00
#
_symmetry.space_group_name_H-M   'P 1'
#
loop_
_entity.id
_entity.type
_entity.pdbx_description
1 polymer ?
#
loop_
_entity_poly.entity_id
_entity_poly.type
_entity_poly.pdbx_seq_one_letter_code
_entity_poly.pdbx_strand_id
1 'polypeptide(L)'
;MRIHLELQKSIDQNAGLYFEQAKKAKAKAEGARTALEDTKRKLKSAQKDLAKEQAASHAAQQEQQRASDHKEQAKARAAWYHSYRWFLSSDGILCVGGRDATQNEVLIKKHTQPGDKVLHTDMAGSPFFIVKAEGNDIPESTLQ
;
A
#
# COMPACT_ATOMS: atom_id res chain seq x y z
N MET A 1 -31.88 39.54 -39.15
CA MET A 1 -32.88 38.49 -38.89
C MET A 1 -33.76 38.36 -40.13
N ARG A 2 -33.80 37.19 -40.79
CA ARG A 2 -34.71 36.95 -41.93
C ARG A 2 -35.92 36.18 -41.39
N ILE A 3 -37.13 36.67 -41.67
CA ILE A 3 -38.38 36.03 -41.25
C ILE A 3 -39.05 35.46 -42.51
N HIS A 4 -39.46 34.20 -42.45
CA HIS A 4 -40.18 33.56 -43.55
C HIS A 4 -41.69 33.73 -43.32
N LEU A 5 -42.39 34.33 -44.27
CA LEU A 5 -43.84 34.53 -44.18
C LEU A 5 -44.52 33.61 -45.16
N GLU A 6 -45.60 32.97 -44.73
CA GLU A 6 -46.46 32.24 -45.65
C GLU A 6 -47.47 33.19 -46.28
N LEU A 7 -47.38 33.34 -47.59
CA LEU A 7 -48.22 34.24 -48.39
C LEU A 7 -49.70 33.85 -48.41
N GLN A 8 -50.03 32.59 -48.06
CA GLN A 8 -51.39 32.06 -47.98
C GLN A 8 -52.10 32.39 -46.65
N LYS A 9 -51.37 32.95 -45.67
CA LYS A 9 -51.88 33.28 -44.33
C LYS A 9 -51.90 34.78 -44.12
N SER A 10 -52.78 35.26 -43.25
CA SER A 10 -52.77 36.67 -42.86
C SER A 10 -51.50 37.01 -42.07
N ILE A 11 -51.17 38.30 -42.00
CA ILE A 11 -50.03 38.81 -41.22
C ILE A 11 -50.16 38.38 -39.75
N ASP A 12 -51.37 38.47 -39.18
CA ASP A 12 -51.65 38.09 -37.80
C ASP A 12 -51.49 36.58 -37.57
N GLN A 13 -51.91 35.75 -38.53
CA GLN A 13 -51.74 34.30 -38.48
C GLN A 13 -50.26 33.90 -38.50
N ASN A 14 -49.45 34.54 -39.36
CA ASN A 14 -47.99 34.34 -39.39
C ASN A 14 -47.35 34.77 -38.06
N ALA A 15 -47.73 35.92 -37.51
CA ALA A 15 -47.23 36.39 -36.21
C ALA A 15 -47.58 35.42 -35.07
N GLY A 16 -48.82 34.91 -35.06
CA GLY A 16 -49.29 33.92 -34.09
C GLY A 16 -48.50 32.62 -34.12
N LEU A 17 -48.13 32.12 -35.31
CA LEU A 17 -47.30 30.92 -35.45
C LEU A 17 -45.92 31.09 -34.82
N TYR A 18 -45.24 32.22 -35.08
CA TYR A 18 -43.94 32.50 -34.49
C TYR A 18 -44.03 32.69 -32.97
N PHE A 19 -45.10 33.31 -32.48
CA PHE A 19 -45.34 33.46 -31.05
C PHE A 19 -45.53 32.10 -30.35
N GLU A 20 -46.35 31.22 -30.92
CA GLU A 20 -46.56 29.85 -30.40
C GLU A 20 -45.28 29.02 -30.42
N GLN A 21 -44.48 29.11 -31.50
CA GLN A 21 -43.19 28.44 -31.58
C GLN A 21 -42.22 28.95 -30.52
N ALA A 22 -42.11 30.26 -30.35
CA ALA A 22 -41.26 30.87 -29.33
C ALA A 22 -41.70 30.47 -27.91
N LYS A 23 -43.01 30.45 -27.64
CA LYS A 23 -43.58 30.01 -26.36
C LYS A 23 -43.23 28.55 -26.07
N LYS A 24 -43.40 27.66 -27.03
CA LYS A 24 -43.04 26.22 -26.91
C LYS A 24 -41.54 26.02 -26.72
N ALA A 25 -40.72 26.73 -27.48
CA ALA A 25 -39.26 26.68 -27.36
C ALA A 25 -38.80 27.17 -25.99
N LYS A 26 -39.39 28.25 -25.47
CA LYS A 26 -39.11 28.77 -24.13
C LYS A 26 -39.45 27.76 -23.03
N ALA A 27 -40.65 27.15 -23.10
CA ALA A 27 -41.07 26.13 -22.14
C ALA A 27 -40.15 24.89 -22.15
N LYS A 28 -39.75 24.43 -23.34
CA LYS A 28 -38.78 23.32 -23.49
C LYS A 28 -37.40 23.68 -22.93
N ALA A 29 -36.92 24.90 -23.19
CA ALA A 29 -35.63 25.36 -22.69
C ALA A 29 -35.62 25.46 -21.15
N GLU A 30 -36.73 25.90 -20.55
CA GLU A 30 -36.87 25.97 -19.10
C GLU A 30 -36.88 24.56 -18.47
N GLY A 31 -37.66 23.63 -19.01
CA GLY A 31 -37.67 22.23 -18.56
C GLY A 31 -36.32 21.52 -18.76
N ALA A 32 -35.59 21.83 -19.83
CA ALA A 32 -34.24 21.31 -20.04
C ALA A 32 -33.25 21.85 -19.00
N ARG A 33 -33.38 23.13 -18.61
CA ARG A 33 -32.52 23.75 -17.59
C ARG A 33 -32.73 23.12 -16.22
N THR A 34 -33.98 22.91 -15.80
CA THR A 34 -34.28 22.27 -14.52
C THR A 34 -33.76 20.83 -14.46
N ALA A 35 -34.00 20.03 -15.51
CA ALA A 35 -33.47 18.66 -15.60
C ALA A 35 -31.93 18.62 -15.56
N LEU A 36 -31.27 19.61 -16.15
CA LEU A 36 -29.82 19.74 -16.14
C LEU A 36 -29.31 20.06 -14.73
N GLU A 37 -29.95 20.98 -14.01
CA GLU A 37 -29.62 21.28 -12.61
C GLU A 37 -29.81 20.09 -11.69
N ASP A 38 -30.91 19.35 -11.83
CA ASP A 38 -31.19 18.16 -11.03
C ASP A 38 -30.15 17.06 -11.27
N THR A 39 -29.81 16.83 -12.55
CA THR A 39 -28.74 15.88 -12.91
C THR A 39 -27.40 16.29 -12.32
N LYS A 40 -27.04 17.59 -12.38
CA LYS A 40 -25.81 18.10 -11.77
C LYS A 40 -25.78 17.91 -10.25
N ARG A 41 -26.92 18.12 -9.57
CA ARG A 41 -27.04 17.90 -8.12
C ARG A 41 -26.80 16.43 -7.75
N LYS A 42 -27.46 15.51 -8.46
CA LYS A 42 -27.30 14.05 -8.27
C LYS A 42 -25.87 13.58 -8.55
N LEU A 43 -25.23 14.12 -9.58
CA LEU A 43 -23.86 13.79 -9.91
C LEU A 43 -22.89 14.25 -8.80
N LYS A 44 -23.09 15.45 -8.24
CA LYS A 44 -22.28 15.97 -7.14
C LYS A 44 -22.43 15.14 -5.86
N SER A 45 -23.64 14.66 -5.53
CA SER A 45 -23.84 13.78 -4.37
C SER A 45 -23.15 12.43 -4.58
N ALA A 46 -23.34 11.81 -5.75
CA ALA A 46 -22.70 10.53 -6.07
C ALA A 46 -21.17 10.61 -6.03
N GLN A 47 -20.58 11.70 -6.55
CA GLN A 47 -19.14 11.94 -6.47
C GLN A 47 -18.65 12.09 -5.02
N LYS A 48 -19.41 12.75 -4.16
CA LYS A 48 -19.05 12.90 -2.75
C LYS A 48 -19.08 11.57 -2.01
N ASP A 49 -20.03 10.70 -2.32
CA ASP A 49 -20.14 9.39 -1.70
C ASP A 49 -19.02 8.45 -2.18
N LEU A 50 -18.73 8.44 -3.48
CA LEU A 50 -17.56 7.75 -4.04
C LEU A 50 -16.24 8.21 -3.41
N ALA A 51 -16.04 9.52 -3.23
CA ALA A 51 -14.83 10.06 -2.61
C ALA A 51 -14.68 9.62 -1.15
N LYS A 52 -15.78 9.53 -0.39
CA LYS A 52 -15.75 9.02 0.98
C LYS A 52 -15.43 7.53 1.03
N GLU A 53 -16.02 6.75 0.13
CA GLU A 53 -15.77 5.31 0.06
C GLU A 53 -14.33 5.02 -0.34
N GLN A 54 -13.78 5.76 -1.31
CA GLN A 54 -12.37 5.69 -1.69
C GLN A 54 -11.45 6.10 -0.54
N ALA A 55 -11.78 7.16 0.19
CA ALA A 55 -10.99 7.58 1.35
C ALA A 55 -11.00 6.52 2.46
N ALA A 56 -12.15 5.89 2.72
CA ALA A 56 -12.28 4.82 3.69
C ALA A 56 -11.53 3.55 3.25
N SER A 57 -11.61 3.17 1.98
CA SER A 57 -10.88 2.03 1.44
C SER A 57 -9.37 2.24 1.46
N HIS A 58 -8.90 3.45 1.11
CA HIS A 58 -7.49 3.80 1.19
C HIS A 58 -6.96 3.78 2.62
N ALA A 59 -7.73 4.29 3.58
CA ALA A 59 -7.36 4.23 5.00
C ALA A 59 -7.25 2.77 5.49
N ALA A 60 -8.22 1.92 5.15
CA ALA A 60 -8.22 0.51 5.52
C ALA A 60 -7.03 -0.26 4.90
N GLN A 61 -6.73 -0.02 3.62
CA GLN A 61 -5.57 -0.60 2.94
C GLN A 61 -4.26 -0.14 3.57
N GLN A 62 -4.14 1.14 3.92
CA GLN A 62 -2.93 1.67 4.54
C GLN A 62 -2.71 1.09 5.95
N GLU A 63 -3.78 0.86 6.71
CA GLU A 63 -3.69 0.23 8.02
C GLU A 63 -3.31 -1.25 7.93
N GLN A 64 -3.86 -1.99 6.96
CA GLN A 64 -3.45 -3.36 6.67
C GLN A 64 -1.97 -3.45 6.28
N GLN A 65 -1.49 -2.54 5.42
CA GLN A 65 -0.09 -2.51 5.02
C GLN A 65 0.83 -2.21 6.22
N ARG A 66 0.47 -1.24 7.06
CA ARG A 66 1.25 -0.95 8.28
C ARG A 66 1.28 -2.14 9.25
N ALA A 67 0.17 -2.88 9.38
CA ALA A 67 0.10 -4.06 10.21
C ALA A 67 0.97 -5.22 9.66
N SER A 68 1.00 -5.42 8.33
CA SER A 68 1.90 -6.41 7.70
C SER A 68 3.35 -6.03 7.88
N ASP A 69 3.71 -4.77 7.65
CA ASP A 69 5.08 -4.27 7.77
C ASP A 69 5.57 -4.40 9.23
N HIS A 70 4.71 -4.05 10.20
CA HIS A 70 5.03 -4.21 11.61
C HIS A 70 5.20 -5.69 12.00
N LYS A 71 4.38 -6.59 11.45
CA LYS A 71 4.49 -8.03 11.70
C LYS A 71 5.79 -8.60 11.11
N GLU A 72 6.18 -8.14 9.92
CA GLU A 72 7.43 -8.54 9.29
C GLU A 72 8.65 -8.01 10.05
N GLN A 73 8.62 -6.75 10.50
CA GLN A 73 9.64 -6.18 11.37
C GLN A 73 9.72 -6.88 12.73
N ALA A 74 8.57 -7.25 13.33
CA ALA A 74 8.52 -8.02 14.56
C ALA A 74 9.11 -9.42 14.37
N LYS A 75 8.85 -10.07 13.23
CA LYS A 75 9.44 -11.37 12.87
C LYS A 75 10.94 -11.27 12.66
N ALA A 76 11.42 -10.20 12.01
CA ALA A 76 12.85 -9.91 11.88
C ALA A 76 13.50 -9.66 13.25
N ARG A 77 12.81 -8.97 14.16
CA ARG A 77 13.25 -8.78 15.56
C ARG A 77 13.16 -10.05 16.41
N ALA A 78 12.35 -11.03 16.03
CA ALA A 78 12.16 -12.28 16.76
C ALA A 78 13.22 -13.34 16.45
N ALA A 79 14.12 -13.10 15.51
CA ALA A 79 15.26 -13.96 15.30
C ALA A 79 16.13 -13.99 16.57
N TRP A 80 16.17 -15.15 17.23
CA TRP A 80 16.81 -15.35 18.54
C TRP A 80 18.26 -14.87 18.59
N TYR A 81 18.97 -14.89 17.45
CA TYR A 81 20.36 -14.47 17.33
C TYR A 81 20.57 -12.95 17.43
N HIS A 82 19.53 -12.12 17.28
CA HIS A 82 19.64 -10.65 17.45
C HIS A 82 20.04 -10.26 18.89
N SER A 83 19.72 -11.11 19.87
CA SER A 83 20.14 -10.96 21.26
C SER A 83 21.63 -11.24 21.50
N TYR A 84 22.37 -11.61 20.44
CA TYR A 84 23.81 -11.93 20.45
C TYR A 84 24.57 -11.03 19.45
N ARG A 85 25.91 -11.10 19.40
CA ARG A 85 26.70 -10.52 18.29
C ARG A 85 26.51 -11.46 17.11
N TRP A 86 26.10 -10.94 15.96
CA TRP A 86 25.89 -11.79 14.79
C TRP A 86 26.25 -11.07 13.50
N PHE A 87 26.62 -11.85 12.50
CA PHE A 87 26.84 -11.40 11.13
C PHE A 87 26.64 -12.58 10.17
N LEU A 88 26.54 -12.29 8.87
CA LEU A 88 26.57 -13.30 7.81
C LEU A 88 27.97 -13.33 7.21
N SER A 89 28.55 -14.51 7.02
CA SER A 89 29.80 -14.66 6.28
C SER A 89 29.60 -14.27 4.80
N SER A 90 30.70 -14.17 4.04
CA SER A 90 30.65 -13.96 2.59
C SER A 90 29.82 -15.02 1.84
N ASP A 91 29.76 -16.22 2.40
CA ASP A 91 28.99 -17.35 1.86
C ASP A 91 27.54 -17.36 2.35
N GLY A 92 27.10 -16.31 3.06
CA GLY A 92 25.75 -16.17 3.59
C GLY A 92 25.47 -17.03 4.81
N ILE A 93 26.50 -17.50 5.51
CA ILE A 93 26.36 -18.38 6.67
C ILE A 93 26.23 -17.56 7.96
N LEU A 94 25.28 -17.91 8.83
CA LEU A 94 25.04 -17.19 10.07
C LEU A 94 26.14 -17.50 11.11
N CYS A 95 26.84 -16.46 11.53
CA CYS A 95 27.82 -16.49 12.61
C CYS A 95 27.26 -15.75 13.84
N VAL A 96 27.25 -16.39 15.00
CA VAL A 96 26.69 -15.84 16.25
C VAL A 96 27.66 -16.01 17.41
N GLY A 97 27.89 -14.96 18.20
CA GLY A 97 28.75 -14.99 19.38
C GLY A 97 28.15 -14.21 20.55
N GLY A 98 28.43 -14.63 21.78
CA GLY A 98 27.92 -13.95 22.97
C GLY A 98 28.61 -12.61 23.22
N ARG A 99 27.91 -11.69 23.88
CA ARG A 99 28.48 -10.40 24.32
C ARG A 99 29.26 -10.51 25.64
N ASP A 100 28.99 -11.55 26.42
CA ASP A 100 29.59 -11.83 27.72
C ASP A 100 29.69 -13.34 27.96
N ALA A 101 30.35 -13.75 29.04
CA ALA A 101 30.56 -15.16 29.38
C ALA A 101 29.25 -15.92 29.60
N THR A 102 28.26 -15.29 30.23
CA THR A 102 26.94 -15.90 30.48
C THR A 102 26.21 -16.18 29.16
N GLN A 103 26.23 -15.23 28.23
CA GLN A 103 25.66 -15.39 26.90
C GLN A 103 26.40 -16.47 26.11
N ASN A 104 27.73 -16.55 26.19
CA ASN A 104 28.50 -17.60 25.53
C ASN A 104 28.07 -18.99 26.00
N GLU A 105 27.92 -19.19 27.31
CA GLU A 105 27.44 -20.46 27.85
C GLU A 105 26.03 -20.81 27.36
N VAL A 106 25.10 -19.85 27.39
CA VAL A 106 23.72 -20.06 26.93
C VAL A 106 23.71 -20.35 25.43
N LEU A 107 24.50 -19.63 24.65
CA LEU A 107 24.62 -19.81 23.20
C LEU A 107 25.11 -21.21 22.86
N ILE A 108 26.18 -21.66 23.51
CA ILE A 108 26.73 -23.01 23.29
C ILE A 108 25.74 -24.08 23.72
N LYS A 109 25.12 -23.94 24.89
CA LYS A 109 24.23 -24.98 25.45
C LYS A 109 22.87 -25.08 24.75
N LYS A 110 22.27 -23.94 24.38
CA LYS A 110 20.89 -23.91 23.86
C LYS A 110 20.81 -23.80 22.34
N HIS A 111 21.82 -23.22 21.72
CA HIS A 111 21.75 -22.84 20.31
C HIS A 111 22.79 -23.53 19.43
N THR A 112 23.61 -24.45 19.93
CA THR A 112 24.47 -25.29 19.06
C THR A 112 23.72 -26.53 18.61
N GLN A 113 23.86 -26.90 17.33
CA GLN A 113 23.32 -28.13 16.76
C GLN A 113 24.45 -29.01 16.19
N PRO A 114 24.22 -30.32 16.01
CA PRO A 114 25.17 -31.19 15.31
C PRO A 114 25.51 -30.63 13.92
N GLY A 115 26.79 -30.47 13.61
CA GLY A 115 27.29 -29.89 12.36
C GLY A 115 27.78 -28.44 12.50
N ASP A 116 27.29 -27.70 13.49
CA ASP A 116 27.78 -26.34 13.76
C ASP A 116 29.24 -26.35 14.21
N LYS A 117 30.01 -25.31 13.87
CA LYS A 117 31.40 -25.14 14.31
C LYS A 117 31.48 -24.07 15.39
N VAL A 118 32.21 -24.35 16.46
CA VAL A 118 32.47 -23.39 17.54
C VAL A 118 33.91 -22.89 17.42
N LEU A 119 34.06 -21.58 17.36
CA LEU A 119 35.32 -20.86 17.26
C LEU A 119 35.61 -20.14 18.57
N HIS A 120 36.85 -20.23 19.02
CA HIS A 120 37.40 -19.47 20.13
C HIS A 120 38.80 -19.01 19.75
N THR A 121 39.26 -17.89 20.32
CA THR A 121 40.65 -17.48 20.15
C THR A 121 41.47 -17.97 21.34
N ASP A 122 42.74 -18.28 21.11
CA ASP A 122 43.68 -18.72 22.15
C ASP A 122 43.97 -17.64 23.22
N MET A 123 43.45 -16.42 23.04
CA MET A 123 43.57 -15.36 24.04
C MET A 123 42.50 -15.45 25.13
N ALA A 124 42.95 -15.29 26.37
CA ALA A 124 42.09 -15.20 27.55
C ALA A 124 41.09 -14.04 27.44
N GLY A 125 39.82 -14.32 27.72
CA GLY A 125 38.74 -13.33 27.67
C GLY A 125 38.12 -13.11 26.28
N SER A 126 38.50 -13.93 25.28
CA SER A 126 37.93 -13.83 23.95
C SER A 126 36.50 -14.40 23.85
N PRO A 127 35.64 -13.83 22.98
CA PRO A 127 34.29 -14.33 22.77
C PRO A 127 34.27 -15.65 22.00
N PHE A 128 33.31 -16.51 22.31
CA PHE A 128 33.01 -17.69 21.50
C PHE A 128 32.06 -17.31 20.36
N PHE A 129 32.33 -17.84 19.18
CA PHE A 129 31.46 -17.74 18.02
C PHE A 129 31.02 -19.12 17.54
N ILE A 130 29.79 -19.21 17.05
CA ILE A 130 29.21 -20.39 16.45
C ILE A 130 28.90 -20.07 15.00
N VAL A 131 29.41 -20.89 14.09
CA VAL A 131 29.08 -20.87 12.67
C VAL A 131 27.99 -21.91 12.43
N LYS A 132 26.83 -21.45 11.96
CA LYS A 132 25.65 -22.28 11.74
C LYS A 132 25.72 -23.06 10.45
N ALA A 133 25.78 -24.38 10.52
CA ALA A 133 25.85 -25.24 9.35
C ALA A 133 24.51 -25.34 8.60
N GLU A 134 23.37 -25.21 9.32
CA GLU A 134 22.01 -25.36 8.79
C GLU A 134 21.80 -26.64 7.93
N GLY A 135 22.56 -27.70 8.21
CA GLY A 135 22.50 -28.98 7.49
C GLY A 135 23.41 -29.06 6.25
N ASN A 136 24.18 -28.03 5.93
CA ASN A 136 25.18 -28.00 4.87
C ASN A 136 26.60 -28.05 5.44
N ASP A 137 27.56 -28.44 4.60
CA ASP A 137 28.98 -28.39 4.98
C ASP A 137 29.46 -26.93 4.97
N ILE A 138 30.25 -26.54 5.97
CA ILE A 138 30.74 -25.17 6.11
C ILE A 138 31.99 -25.01 5.23
N PRO A 139 31.97 -24.14 4.19
CA PRO A 139 33.10 -23.95 3.31
C PRO A 139 34.28 -23.30 4.04
N GLU A 140 35.51 -23.65 3.63
CA GLU A 140 36.74 -23.12 4.25
C GLU A 140 36.83 -21.59 4.16
N SER A 141 36.25 -20.98 3.13
CA SER A 141 36.16 -19.52 2.97
C SER A 141 35.42 -18.80 4.09
N THR A 142 34.56 -19.50 4.84
CA THR A 142 33.89 -18.95 6.03
C THR A 142 34.74 -19.14 7.31
N LEU A 143 35.74 -20.02 7.29
CA LEU A 143 36.58 -20.37 8.45
C LEU A 143 37.97 -19.73 8.41
N GLN A 144 38.45 -19.30 7.24
CA GLN A 144 39.75 -18.64 7.01
C GLN A 144 39.63 -17.13 6.94
#